data_AF-A0A6N9JXD9-F1
#
_entry.id   AF-A0A6N9JXD9-F1
#
_cell.length_a   1.000
_cell.length_b   1.000
_cell.length_c   1.000
_cell.angle_alpha   90.00
_cell.angle_beta   90.00
_cell.angle_gamma   90.00
#
_symmetry.space_group_name_H-M   'P 1'
#
loop_
_entity.id
_entity.type
_entity.pdbx_description
1 polymer ?
#
loop_
_entity_poly.entity_id
_entity_poly.type
_entity_poly.pdbx_seq_one_letter_code
_entity_poly.pdbx_strand_id
1 'polypeptide(L)'
;MKTKWKVIIAVILAVVISVGSISAYKYITSPKEESIPLETTLEDAAELTTQKMIISDVFKSTKGNIPLINKNKFLVQYKTMVTAGLDVKKAKIKETDDEIRITIPHCTINEDSIKIKSSDLKIYDTNFAIMSIDKEAVIEVVAEAEEKAKKKAESDEYGFLDNADENAKKVIKGMFENVAGERKVVVEFK
;
A
#
# COMPACT_ATOMS: atom_id res chain seq x y z
N MET A 1 10.76 75.73 4.45
CA MET A 1 11.23 74.33 4.67
C MET A 1 10.24 73.40 5.38
N LYS A 2 9.08 73.86 5.89
CA LYS A 2 8.17 73.02 6.71
C LYS A 2 7.07 72.24 5.95
N THR A 3 6.80 72.55 4.68
CA THR A 3 5.73 71.93 3.88
C THR A 3 6.19 70.74 3.05
N LYS A 4 7.45 70.72 2.58
CA LYS A 4 7.97 69.62 1.74
C LYS A 4 8.17 68.30 2.49
N TRP A 5 8.47 68.33 3.79
CA TRP A 5 8.63 67.12 4.62
C TRP A 5 7.28 66.44 4.89
N LYS A 6 6.22 67.22 5.17
CA LYS A 6 4.87 66.67 5.39
C LYS A 6 4.32 65.92 4.18
N VAL A 7 4.66 66.37 2.96
CA VAL A 7 4.27 65.69 1.71
C VAL A 7 5.02 64.37 1.52
N ILE A 8 6.31 64.30 1.86
CA ILE A 8 7.10 63.06 1.75
C ILE A 8 6.61 61.99 2.73
N ILE A 9 6.26 62.36 3.96
CA ILE A 9 5.71 61.42 4.96
C ILE A 9 4.33 60.90 4.51
N ALA A 10 3.49 61.75 3.95
CA ALA A 10 2.16 61.35 3.45
C ALA A 10 2.25 60.36 2.27
N VAL A 11 3.22 60.54 1.37
CA VAL A 11 3.44 59.65 0.22
C VAL A 11 3.98 58.28 0.67
N ILE A 12 4.86 58.22 1.67
CA ILE A 12 5.37 56.95 2.21
C ILE A 12 4.25 56.17 2.92
N LEU A 13 3.39 56.84 3.69
CA LEU A 13 2.23 56.20 4.33
C LEU A 13 1.21 55.63 3.32
N ALA A 14 0.99 56.30 2.19
CA ALA A 14 0.09 55.82 1.14
C ALA A 14 0.62 54.57 0.40
N VAL A 15 1.94 54.44 0.25
CA VAL A 15 2.58 53.26 -0.37
C VAL A 15 2.53 52.04 0.56
N VAL A 16 2.65 52.23 1.88
CA VAL A 16 2.56 51.12 2.85
C VAL A 16 1.13 50.55 2.93
N ILE A 17 0.11 51.39 2.80
CA ILE A 17 -1.30 50.95 2.82
C ILE A 17 -1.66 50.20 1.52
N SER A 18 -1.12 50.61 0.37
CA SER A 18 -1.40 49.96 -0.92
C SER A 18 -0.72 48.60 -1.08
N VAL A 19 0.48 48.40 -0.51
CA VAL A 19 1.15 47.08 -0.52
C VAL A 19 0.53 46.12 0.52
N GLY A 20 0.12 46.62 1.70
CA GLY A 20 -0.58 45.81 2.71
C GLY A 20 -1.98 45.36 2.28
N SER A 21 -2.63 46.11 1.39
CA SER A 21 -3.98 45.78 0.89
C SER A 21 -3.96 44.60 -0.09
N ILE A 22 -2.92 44.47 -0.93
CA ILE A 22 -2.82 43.38 -1.92
C ILE A 22 -2.54 42.04 -1.22
N SER A 23 -1.68 42.03 -0.19
CA SER A 23 -1.39 40.83 0.61
C SER A 23 -2.56 40.43 1.51
N ALA A 24 -3.30 41.39 2.09
CA ALA A 24 -4.52 41.11 2.83
C ALA A 24 -5.64 40.57 1.91
N TYR A 25 -5.82 41.13 0.69
CA TYR A 25 -6.81 40.63 -0.26
C TYR A 25 -6.48 39.19 -0.69
N LYS A 26 -5.21 38.88 -0.98
CA LYS A 26 -4.77 37.54 -1.36
C LYS A 26 -4.91 36.52 -0.21
N TYR A 27 -4.81 36.96 1.05
CA TYR A 27 -5.04 36.12 2.23
C TYR A 27 -6.53 35.88 2.52
N ILE A 28 -7.41 36.83 2.17
CA ILE A 28 -8.86 36.77 2.42
C ILE A 28 -9.60 36.06 1.26
N THR A 29 -9.11 36.18 0.02
CA THR A 29 -9.73 35.55 -1.17
C THR A 29 -9.06 34.26 -1.62
N SER A 30 -7.96 33.84 -0.98
CA SER A 30 -7.51 32.45 -1.16
C SER A 30 -8.62 31.55 -0.61
N PRO A 31 -9.07 30.54 -1.38
CA PRO A 31 -9.89 29.49 -0.80
C PRO A 31 -9.13 29.01 0.43
N LYS A 32 -9.74 29.08 1.62
CA LYS A 32 -9.22 28.29 2.74
C LYS A 32 -9.22 26.87 2.20
N GLU A 33 -8.03 26.31 1.98
CA GLU A 33 -7.91 24.87 1.90
C GLU A 33 -8.54 24.37 3.19
N GLU A 34 -9.76 23.85 3.08
CA GLU A 34 -10.34 23.09 4.16
C GLU A 34 -9.39 21.91 4.32
N SER A 35 -8.49 22.03 5.30
CA SER A 35 -7.59 20.98 5.70
C SER A 35 -8.48 19.85 6.16
N ILE A 36 -8.76 18.91 5.26
CA ILE A 36 -9.43 17.68 5.59
C ILE A 36 -8.58 17.07 6.70
N PRO A 37 -9.13 16.80 7.90
CA PRO A 37 -8.36 16.18 8.97
C PRO A 37 -7.58 14.98 8.43
N LEU A 38 -6.33 14.81 8.84
CA LEU A 38 -5.49 13.69 8.39
C LEU A 38 -6.16 12.33 8.65
N GLU A 39 -6.95 12.27 9.71
CA GLU A 39 -7.84 11.16 10.06
C GLU A 39 -8.81 10.84 8.91
N THR A 40 -9.49 11.83 8.34
CA THR A 40 -10.40 11.64 7.20
C THR A 40 -9.70 11.14 5.93
N THR A 41 -8.45 11.52 5.66
CA THR A 41 -7.72 10.99 4.48
C THR A 41 -7.35 9.51 4.61
N LEU A 42 -7.09 9.04 5.84
CA LEU A 42 -6.86 7.61 6.09
C LEU A 42 -8.16 6.82 6.20
N GLU A 43 -9.26 7.42 6.67
CA GLU A 43 -10.56 6.75 6.70
C GLU A 43 -11.06 6.31 5.31
N ASP A 44 -10.75 7.11 4.26
CA ASP A 44 -11.14 6.83 2.88
C ASP A 44 -10.35 5.67 2.23
N ALA A 45 -9.14 5.39 2.71
CA ALA A 45 -8.39 4.19 2.34
C ALA A 45 -8.74 3.05 3.31
N ALA A 46 -9.20 1.91 2.82
CA ALA A 46 -9.50 0.77 3.70
C ALA A 46 -8.29 -0.16 3.87
N GLU A 47 -7.55 -0.40 2.80
CA GLU A 47 -6.38 -1.28 2.77
C GLU A 47 -5.30 -0.68 1.88
N LEU A 48 -4.05 -0.75 2.35
CA LEU A 48 -2.88 -0.33 1.59
C LEU A 48 -2.05 -1.55 1.23
N THR A 49 -2.04 -1.92 -0.05
CA THR A 49 -1.09 -2.92 -0.58
C THR A 49 0.28 -2.26 -0.79
N THR A 50 1.31 -2.79 -0.14
CA THR A 50 2.66 -2.19 -0.12
C THR A 50 3.70 -3.04 -0.84
N GLN A 51 3.43 -4.34 -0.99
CA GLN A 51 4.33 -5.25 -1.68
C GLN A 51 3.56 -6.30 -2.48
N LYS A 52 4.14 -6.70 -3.62
CA LYS A 52 3.67 -7.82 -4.44
C LYS A 52 4.81 -8.80 -4.65
N MET A 53 4.49 -10.09 -4.69
CA MET A 53 5.42 -11.16 -5.01
C MET A 53 4.76 -12.14 -5.97
N ILE A 54 5.48 -12.47 -7.04
CA ILE A 54 5.06 -13.51 -7.98
C ILE A 54 5.70 -14.81 -7.53
N ILE A 55 4.87 -15.77 -7.11
CA ILE A 55 5.32 -17.10 -6.74
C ILE A 55 5.06 -18.02 -7.91
N SER A 56 6.13 -18.63 -8.42
CA SER A 56 6.06 -19.71 -9.40
C SER A 56 6.69 -20.95 -8.79
N ASP A 57 6.01 -22.09 -8.88
CA ASP A 57 6.53 -23.33 -8.31
C ASP A 57 6.09 -24.54 -9.11
N VAL A 58 6.83 -25.65 -8.93
CA VAL A 58 6.49 -26.96 -9.46
C VAL A 58 6.61 -28.00 -8.35
N PHE A 59 5.56 -28.77 -8.11
CA PHE A 59 5.57 -29.83 -7.10
C PHE A 59 4.97 -31.13 -7.64
N LYS A 60 5.32 -32.25 -7.01
CA LYS A 60 4.67 -33.54 -7.25
C LYS A 60 3.45 -33.65 -6.35
N SER A 61 2.29 -33.92 -6.92
CA SER A 61 1.07 -34.20 -6.16
C SER A 61 0.54 -35.61 -6.46
N THR A 62 -0.20 -36.11 -5.49
CA THR A 62 -0.92 -37.38 -5.55
C THR A 62 -2.40 -37.16 -5.20
N LYS A 63 -2.80 -35.92 -4.94
CA LYS A 63 -4.14 -35.52 -4.49
C LYS A 63 -5.05 -35.27 -5.69
N GLY A 64 -6.37 -35.31 -5.49
CA GLY A 64 -7.33 -35.12 -6.58
C GLY A 64 -7.62 -36.38 -7.42
N ASN A 65 -8.74 -36.36 -8.13
CA ASN A 65 -9.28 -37.50 -8.87
C ASN A 65 -9.11 -37.28 -10.38
N ILE A 66 -7.87 -37.37 -10.86
CA ILE A 66 -7.50 -37.03 -12.24
C ILE A 66 -7.71 -38.26 -13.16
N PRO A 67 -8.67 -38.21 -14.11
CA PRO A 67 -8.87 -39.30 -15.07
C PRO A 67 -7.59 -39.58 -15.86
N LEU A 68 -7.37 -40.84 -16.25
CA LEU A 68 -6.18 -41.36 -16.97
C LEU A 68 -4.84 -41.38 -16.20
N ILE A 69 -4.71 -40.72 -15.05
CA ILE A 69 -3.53 -40.88 -14.19
C ILE A 69 -3.82 -41.93 -13.11
N ASN A 70 -3.62 -43.20 -13.49
CA ASN A 70 -3.67 -44.32 -12.56
C ASN A 70 -2.30 -44.62 -11.92
N LYS A 71 -1.46 -43.58 -11.77
CA LYS A 71 -0.15 -43.66 -11.11
C LYS A 71 -0.04 -42.51 -10.15
N ASN A 72 0.17 -42.83 -8.88
CA ASN A 72 0.06 -41.97 -7.70
C ASN A 72 0.94 -40.70 -7.67
N LYS A 73 1.46 -40.16 -8.78
CA LYS A 73 2.34 -38.97 -8.84
C LYS A 73 2.21 -38.26 -10.20
N PHE A 74 1.80 -37.00 -10.18
CA PHE A 74 1.84 -36.07 -11.33
C PHE A 74 2.52 -34.76 -10.92
N LEU A 75 2.98 -33.97 -11.89
CA LEU A 75 3.60 -32.67 -11.61
C LEU A 75 2.57 -31.55 -11.77
N VAL A 76 2.60 -30.61 -10.83
CA VAL A 76 1.74 -29.45 -10.79
C VAL A 76 2.63 -28.24 -10.83
N GLN A 77 2.45 -27.42 -11.86
CA GLN A 77 3.02 -26.08 -11.93
C GLN A 77 1.93 -25.06 -11.65
N TYR A 78 2.24 -24.06 -10.85
CA TYR A 78 1.38 -22.90 -10.66
C TYR A 78 2.20 -21.61 -10.67
N LYS A 79 1.51 -20.51 -10.96
CA LYS A 79 2.04 -19.16 -10.83
C LYS A 79 0.95 -18.28 -10.25
N THR A 80 1.21 -17.67 -9.10
CA THR A 80 0.27 -16.76 -8.43
C THR A 80 0.96 -15.47 -8.01
N MET A 81 0.17 -14.41 -7.82
CA MET A 81 0.64 -13.12 -7.31
C MET A 81 0.10 -12.94 -5.91
N VAL A 82 0.99 -13.02 -4.93
CA VAL A 82 0.66 -12.74 -3.53
C VAL A 82 0.93 -11.26 -3.25
N THR A 83 0.05 -10.65 -2.47
CA THR A 83 0.15 -9.26 -2.05
C THR A 83 0.21 -9.18 -0.54
N ALA A 84 0.97 -8.21 -0.04
CA ALA A 84 1.04 -7.88 1.38
C ALA A 84 0.77 -6.39 1.56
N GLY A 85 0.17 -6.06 2.70
CA GLY A 85 -0.28 -4.72 2.98
C GLY A 85 -0.82 -4.61 4.40
N LEU A 86 -1.40 -3.47 4.71
CA LEU A 86 -1.95 -3.19 6.02
C LEU A 86 -3.31 -2.51 5.94
N ASP A 87 -4.12 -2.75 6.96
CA ASP A 87 -5.37 -2.04 7.18
C ASP A 87 -5.06 -0.67 7.79
N VAL A 88 -5.21 0.38 6.99
CA VAL A 88 -4.85 1.74 7.41
C VAL A 88 -5.81 2.30 8.46
N LYS A 89 -7.02 1.72 8.61
CA LYS A 89 -7.96 2.11 9.67
C LYS A 89 -7.46 1.71 11.04
N LYS A 90 -6.53 0.75 11.13
CA LYS A 90 -5.85 0.38 12.37
C LYS A 90 -4.67 1.30 12.69
N ALA A 91 -4.32 2.22 11.79
CA ALA A 91 -3.32 3.24 12.08
C ALA A 91 -3.85 4.22 13.13
N LYS A 92 -2.95 4.76 13.94
CA LYS A 92 -3.25 5.81 14.92
C LYS A 92 -2.38 7.01 14.62
N ILE A 93 -3.01 8.17 14.47
CA ILE A 93 -2.32 9.43 14.29
C ILE A 93 -2.37 10.18 15.61
N LYS A 94 -1.25 10.79 15.99
CA LYS A 94 -1.17 11.79 17.05
C LYS A 94 -0.45 13.00 16.48
N GLU A 95 -1.07 14.16 16.63
CA GLU A 95 -0.54 15.42 16.16
C GLU A 95 -0.21 16.32 17.35
N THR A 96 0.94 16.99 17.27
CA THR A 96 1.33 18.11 18.11
C THR A 96 1.79 19.27 17.22
N ASP A 97 2.09 20.42 17.84
CA ASP A 97 2.59 21.59 17.12
C ASP A 97 3.89 21.31 16.34
N ASP A 98 4.70 20.34 16.80
CA ASP A 98 6.03 20.04 16.24
C ASP A 98 6.13 18.67 15.54
N GLU A 99 5.23 17.71 15.82
CA GLU A 99 5.36 16.32 15.36
C GLU A 99 4.01 15.71 14.96
N ILE A 100 4.01 14.99 13.84
CA ILE A 100 2.95 14.06 13.46
C ILE A 100 3.50 12.64 13.65
N ARG A 101 2.94 11.92 14.61
CA ARG A 101 3.31 10.53 14.93
C ARG A 101 2.23 9.57 14.46
N ILE A 102 2.63 8.61 13.64
CA ILE A 102 1.74 7.66 12.99
C ILE A 102 2.17 6.25 13.39
N THR A 103 1.33 5.58 14.18
CA THR A 103 1.53 4.19 14.58
C THR A 103 0.72 3.28 13.66
N ILE A 104 1.36 2.38 12.94
CA ILE A 104 0.73 1.48 11.96
C ILE A 104 0.88 0.01 12.38
N PRO A 105 -0.08 -0.87 12.05
CA PRO A 105 0.14 -2.31 12.21
C PRO A 105 1.21 -2.81 11.24
N HIS A 106 1.85 -3.92 11.59
CA HIS A 106 2.67 -4.69 10.65
C HIS A 106 1.84 -5.17 9.47
N CYS A 107 2.46 -5.24 8.29
CA CYS A 107 1.85 -5.76 7.09
C CYS A 107 1.55 -7.25 7.25
N THR A 108 0.45 -7.67 6.64
CA THR A 108 0.04 -9.07 6.58
C THR A 108 -0.18 -9.47 5.13
N ILE A 109 -0.05 -10.77 4.86
CA ILE A 109 -0.39 -11.31 3.55
C ILE A 109 -1.91 -11.17 3.33
N ASN A 110 -2.30 -10.70 2.16
CA ASN A 110 -3.69 -10.74 1.74
C ASN A 110 -4.03 -12.17 1.29
N GLU A 111 -4.75 -12.89 2.13
CA GLU A 111 -5.18 -14.28 1.87
C GLU A 111 -5.98 -14.41 0.55
N ASP A 112 -6.74 -13.39 0.17
CA ASP A 112 -7.50 -13.41 -1.09
C ASP A 112 -6.59 -13.38 -2.32
N SER A 113 -5.38 -12.83 -2.21
CA SER A 113 -4.39 -12.84 -3.29
C SER A 113 -3.70 -14.20 -3.47
N ILE A 114 -3.80 -15.10 -2.50
CA ILE A 114 -3.24 -16.45 -2.58
C ILE A 114 -4.14 -17.36 -3.42
N LYS A 115 -5.44 -17.05 -3.54
CA LYS A 115 -6.43 -17.91 -4.20
C LYS A 115 -6.02 -18.26 -5.63
N ILE A 116 -5.87 -19.55 -5.91
CA ILE A 116 -5.46 -20.08 -7.22
C ILE A 116 -6.69 -20.66 -7.93
N LYS A 117 -6.92 -20.28 -9.19
CA LYS A 117 -7.96 -20.93 -9.99
C LYS A 117 -7.42 -22.26 -10.52
N SER A 118 -8.30 -23.25 -10.65
CA SER A 118 -7.96 -24.52 -11.31
C SER A 118 -7.35 -24.33 -12.71
N SER A 119 -7.75 -23.27 -13.43
CA SER A 119 -7.20 -22.92 -14.76
C SER A 119 -5.76 -22.40 -14.72
N ASP A 120 -5.29 -21.94 -13.57
CA ASP A 120 -3.93 -21.41 -13.39
C ASP A 120 -2.93 -22.54 -13.08
N LEU A 121 -3.43 -23.76 -12.83
CA LEU A 121 -2.62 -24.96 -12.69
C LEU A 121 -2.31 -25.55 -14.06
N LYS A 122 -1.03 -25.89 -14.26
CA LYS A 122 -0.60 -26.76 -15.35
C LYS A 122 -0.22 -28.10 -14.76
N ILE A 123 -0.92 -29.14 -15.20
CA ILE A 123 -0.70 -30.50 -14.73
C ILE A 123 -0.01 -31.29 -15.84
N TYR A 124 1.05 -31.98 -15.45
CA TYR A 124 1.84 -32.81 -16.32
C TYR A 124 1.79 -34.26 -15.86
N ASP A 125 1.70 -35.18 -16.83
CA ASP A 125 1.87 -36.61 -16.56
C ASP A 125 3.35 -36.96 -16.30
N THR A 126 3.64 -38.25 -16.07
CA THR A 126 5.02 -38.72 -15.87
C THR A 126 5.91 -38.60 -17.10
N ASN A 127 5.34 -38.35 -18.28
CA ASN A 127 6.04 -38.11 -19.54
C ASN A 127 6.12 -36.61 -19.89
N PHE A 128 5.77 -35.73 -18.95
CA PHE A 128 5.76 -34.27 -19.11
C PHE A 128 4.79 -33.73 -20.17
N ALA A 129 3.76 -34.49 -20.54
CA ALA A 129 2.68 -33.99 -21.39
C ALA A 129 1.71 -33.12 -20.58
N ILE A 130 1.40 -31.91 -21.08
CA ILE A 130 0.38 -31.03 -20.48
C ILE A 130 -1.00 -31.63 -20.70
N MET A 131 -1.82 -31.69 -19.65
CA MET A 131 -3.17 -32.23 -19.73
C MET A 131 -4.24 -31.18 -19.43
N SER A 132 -5.42 -31.38 -20.01
CA SER A 132 -6.64 -30.68 -19.63
C SER A 132 -7.42 -31.56 -18.66
N ILE A 133 -7.75 -31.03 -17.49
CA ILE A 133 -8.39 -31.78 -16.40
C ILE A 133 -9.58 -30.97 -15.90
N ASP A 134 -10.66 -31.66 -15.54
CA ASP A 134 -11.86 -31.08 -14.96
C ASP A 134 -11.55 -30.33 -13.66
N LYS A 135 -12.27 -29.22 -13.43
CA LYS A 135 -12.02 -28.33 -12.28
C LYS A 135 -12.29 -29.02 -10.95
N GLU A 136 -13.31 -29.87 -10.93
CA GLU A 136 -13.74 -30.67 -9.78
C GLU A 136 -12.68 -31.71 -9.39
N ALA A 137 -11.92 -32.22 -10.36
CA ALA A 137 -10.89 -33.23 -10.13
C ALA A 137 -9.62 -32.66 -9.46
N VAL A 138 -9.46 -31.32 -9.45
CA VAL A 138 -8.22 -30.66 -8.99
C VAL A 138 -8.41 -29.78 -7.75
N ILE A 139 -9.56 -29.83 -7.08
CA ILE A 139 -9.84 -29.01 -5.87
C ILE A 139 -8.76 -29.23 -4.79
N GLU A 140 -8.42 -30.49 -4.49
CA GLU A 140 -7.40 -30.79 -3.49
C GLU A 140 -5.98 -30.36 -3.93
N VAL A 141 -5.75 -30.32 -5.24
CA VAL A 141 -4.48 -29.88 -5.83
C VAL A 141 -4.34 -28.35 -5.74
N VAL A 142 -5.45 -27.63 -5.96
CA VAL A 142 -5.53 -26.18 -5.76
C VAL A 142 -5.22 -25.84 -4.29
N ALA A 143 -5.86 -26.53 -3.34
CA ALA A 143 -5.59 -26.30 -1.92
C ALA A 143 -4.13 -26.58 -1.54
N GLU A 144 -3.51 -27.62 -2.10
CA GLU A 144 -2.08 -27.89 -1.90
C GLU A 144 -1.17 -26.80 -2.51
N ALA A 145 -1.54 -26.27 -3.69
CA ALA A 145 -0.81 -25.17 -4.32
C ALA A 145 -0.93 -23.88 -3.51
N GLU A 146 -2.12 -23.56 -2.99
CA GLU A 146 -2.37 -22.39 -2.13
C GLU A 146 -1.59 -22.50 -0.81
N GLU A 147 -1.57 -23.67 -0.16
CA GLU A 147 -0.80 -23.91 1.06
C GLU A 147 0.71 -23.70 0.82
N LYS A 148 1.22 -24.20 -0.32
CA LYS A 148 2.63 -24.02 -0.71
C LYS A 148 2.94 -22.55 -1.01
N ALA A 149 2.06 -21.85 -1.72
CA ALA A 149 2.22 -20.43 -2.01
C ALA A 149 2.23 -19.60 -0.72
N LYS A 150 1.33 -19.90 0.21
CA LYS A 150 1.25 -19.28 1.53
C LYS A 150 2.54 -19.46 2.32
N LYS A 151 3.04 -20.70 2.47
CA LYS A 151 4.30 -20.97 3.17
C LYS A 151 5.50 -20.24 2.57
N LYS A 152 5.55 -20.12 1.23
CA LYS A 152 6.60 -19.34 0.55
C LYS A 152 6.46 -17.84 0.79
N ALA A 153 5.24 -17.33 0.86
CA ALA A 153 4.97 -15.92 1.18
C ALA A 153 5.27 -15.57 2.64
N GLU A 154 5.02 -16.49 3.56
CA GLU A 154 5.34 -16.37 5.00
C GLU A 154 6.82 -16.62 5.31
N SER A 155 7.60 -17.10 4.34
CA SER A 155 9.00 -17.38 4.54
C SER A 155 9.84 -16.11 4.51
N ASP A 156 10.78 -16.00 5.45
CA ASP A 156 11.77 -14.93 5.50
C ASP A 156 12.80 -15.01 4.35
N GLU A 157 12.83 -16.10 3.56
CA GLU A 157 13.79 -16.30 2.44
C GLU A 157 13.79 -15.12 1.46
N TYR A 158 12.62 -14.54 1.22
CA TYR A 158 12.43 -13.45 0.26
C TYR A 158 12.25 -12.07 0.93
N GLY A 159 12.26 -12.01 2.27
CA GLY A 159 11.98 -10.80 3.03
C GLY A 159 10.67 -10.13 2.63
N PHE A 160 9.64 -10.90 2.24
CA PHE A 160 8.43 -10.36 1.61
C PHE A 160 7.67 -9.40 2.52
N LEU A 161 7.46 -9.80 3.78
CA LEU A 161 6.78 -8.98 4.79
C LEU A 161 7.65 -7.83 5.30
N ASP A 162 8.94 -8.04 5.50
CA ASP A 162 9.88 -6.96 5.88
C ASP A 162 9.92 -5.85 4.83
N ASN A 163 10.00 -6.23 3.55
CA ASN A 163 9.91 -5.27 2.44
C ASN A 163 8.55 -4.57 2.39
N ALA A 164 7.47 -5.28 2.69
CA ALA A 164 6.13 -4.70 2.78
C ALA A 164 6.04 -3.64 3.88
N ASP A 165 6.64 -3.91 5.04
CA ASP A 165 6.72 -2.96 6.16
C ASP A 165 7.60 -1.75 5.83
N GLU A 166 8.79 -1.96 5.29
CA GLU A 166 9.64 -0.85 4.86
C GLU A 166 8.93 0.06 3.85
N ASN A 167 8.23 -0.54 2.88
CA ASN A 167 7.48 0.20 1.88
C ASN A 167 6.26 0.89 2.47
N ALA A 168 5.54 0.25 3.40
CA ALA A 168 4.45 0.87 4.14
C ALA A 168 4.91 2.15 4.85
N LYS A 169 6.03 2.05 5.57
CA LYS A 169 6.63 3.16 6.30
C LYS A 169 7.00 4.31 5.37
N LYS A 170 7.62 4.02 4.22
CA LYS A 170 8.00 5.03 3.21
C LYS A 170 6.77 5.71 2.61
N VAL A 171 5.77 4.93 2.21
CA VAL A 171 4.53 5.45 1.58
C VAL A 171 3.76 6.33 2.55
N ILE A 172 3.52 5.86 3.78
CA ILE A 172 2.77 6.60 4.79
C ILE A 172 3.55 7.84 5.21
N LYS A 173 4.87 7.76 5.40
CA LYS A 173 5.68 8.95 5.68
C LYS A 173 5.56 9.99 4.56
N GLY A 174 5.68 9.57 3.30
CA GLY A 174 5.57 10.46 2.15
C GLY A 174 4.18 11.10 1.99
N MET A 175 3.11 10.41 2.37
CA MET A 175 1.75 10.99 2.38
C MET A 175 1.65 12.18 3.34
N PHE A 176 2.29 12.08 4.51
CA PHE A 176 2.20 13.10 5.55
C PHE A 176 3.25 14.20 5.42
N GLU A 177 4.43 13.91 4.87
CA GLU A 177 5.48 14.92 4.65
C GLU A 177 4.98 16.09 3.78
N ASN A 178 4.10 15.82 2.81
CA ASN A 178 3.53 16.84 1.93
C ASN A 178 2.55 17.80 2.63
N VAL A 179 1.94 17.37 3.74
CA VAL A 179 0.92 18.13 4.48
C VAL A 179 1.37 18.54 5.89
N ALA A 180 2.55 18.08 6.32
CA ALA A 180 3.09 18.34 7.64
C ALA A 180 3.60 19.78 7.82
N GLY A 181 3.89 20.52 6.75
CA GLY A 181 4.51 21.84 6.85
C GLY A 181 5.90 21.73 7.50
N GLU A 182 6.11 22.43 8.63
CA GLU A 182 7.36 22.34 9.41
C GLU A 182 7.38 21.20 10.44
N ARG A 183 6.25 20.51 10.64
CA ARG A 183 6.14 19.40 11.61
C ARG A 183 6.96 18.19 11.16
N LYS A 184 7.62 17.55 12.13
CA LYS A 184 8.35 16.30 11.92
C LYS A 184 7.37 15.13 11.75
N VAL A 185 7.54 14.32 10.72
CA VAL A 185 6.75 13.09 10.51
C VAL A 185 7.50 11.87 11.02
N VAL A 186 6.89 11.14 11.95
CA VAL A 186 7.42 9.88 12.52
C VAL A 186 6.42 8.75 12.27
N VAL A 187 6.88 7.70 11.59
CA VAL A 187 6.08 6.48 11.35
C VAL A 187 6.73 5.31 12.10
N GLU A 188 5.94 4.62 12.91
CA GLU A 188 6.38 3.49 13.72
C GLU A 188 5.37 2.33 13.68
N PHE A 189 5.85 1.12 13.86
CA PHE A 189 5.00 -0.06 13.96
C PHE A 189 4.46 -0.22 15.39
N LYS A 190 3.24 -0.76 15.49
CA LYS A 190 2.59 -1.08 16.77
C LYS A 190 3.15 -2.34 17.41
#